data_AF-A0A496WCT3-F1
#
_entry.id   AF-A0A496WCT3-F1
#
_cell.length_a   1.000
_cell.length_b   1.000
_cell.length_c   1.000
_cell.angle_alpha   90.00
_cell.angle_beta   90.00
_cell.angle_gamma   90.00
#
_symmetry.space_group_name_H-M   'P 1'
#
loop_
_entity.id
_entity.type
_entity.pdbx_description
1 polymer ?
#
loop_
_entity_poly.entity_id
_entity_poly.type
_entity_poly.pdbx_seq_one_letter_code
_entity_poly.pdbx_strand_id
1 'polypeptide(L)'
;MKQVVEIELKGFSRTIAELEWLLLILVLLYFVVPTSIITDSWGLTLAMIIYASFIFSFRYSKLFTEETHWKLAIETWAMFVFITWAVYNSGGIESPLLNLYLLVIIVSALTLGKLTTLLEFIMITAVYFYLGRSENTESIYSITEFGEMMILFAPILLVGYVTTLLAADVQYARQELVMLSDTDELTGLKNRRAFKSELSNEVKKSMRYKRPFSIMMLDA
;
A
#
# COMPACT_ATOMS: atom_id res chain seq x y z
N MET A 1 10.05 -17.09 -10.80
CA MET A 1 8.90 -16.24 -10.43
C MET A 1 8.68 -16.15 -8.91
N LYS A 2 8.40 -17.25 -8.17
CA LYS A 2 8.17 -17.18 -6.70
C LYS A 2 9.26 -16.47 -5.88
N GLN A 3 10.53 -16.78 -6.13
CA GLN A 3 11.66 -16.13 -5.43
C GLN A 3 11.75 -14.62 -5.69
N VAL A 4 11.33 -14.16 -6.87
CA VAL A 4 11.41 -12.74 -7.22
C VAL A 4 10.30 -11.95 -6.52
N VAL A 5 9.08 -12.51 -6.47
CA VAL A 5 7.94 -11.95 -5.74
C VAL A 5 8.23 -11.87 -4.24
N GLU A 6 8.87 -12.90 -3.67
CA GLU A 6 9.23 -12.92 -2.24
C GLU A 6 10.28 -11.86 -1.88
N ILE A 7 11.26 -11.62 -2.76
CA ILE A 7 12.25 -10.54 -2.59
C ILE A 7 11.58 -9.17 -2.68
N GLU A 8 10.62 -8.98 -3.59
CA GLU A 8 9.85 -7.74 -3.70
C GLU A 8 9.03 -7.46 -2.44
N LEU A 9 8.25 -8.45 -1.98
CA LEU A 9 7.41 -8.30 -0.79
C LEU A 9 8.25 -7.97 0.45
N LYS A 10 9.44 -8.56 0.58
CA LYS A 10 10.38 -8.23 1.65
C LYS A 10 10.93 -6.82 1.54
N GLY A 11 11.22 -6.35 0.33
CA GLY A 11 11.61 -4.96 0.06
C GLY A 11 10.51 -3.99 0.48
N PHE A 12 9.27 -4.26 0.05
CA PHE A 12 8.11 -3.44 0.40
C PHE A 12 7.80 -3.44 1.89
N SER A 13 7.81 -4.59 2.58
CA SER A 13 7.56 -4.64 4.03
C SER A 13 8.59 -3.82 4.83
N ARG A 14 9.84 -3.74 4.35
CA ARG A 14 10.83 -2.86 4.97
C ARG A 14 10.48 -1.39 4.78
N THR A 15 10.15 -0.98 3.56
CA THR A 15 9.78 0.42 3.28
C THR A 15 8.52 0.81 4.05
N ILE A 16 7.51 -0.05 4.11
CA ILE A 16 6.29 0.20 4.89
C ILE A 16 6.63 0.36 6.37
N ALA A 17 7.53 -0.46 6.92
CA ALA A 17 8.01 -0.29 8.31
C ALA A 17 8.49 1.14 8.60
N GLU A 18 9.35 1.65 7.72
CA GLU A 18 9.95 2.97 7.85
C GLU A 18 8.86 4.06 7.74
N LEU A 19 7.87 3.85 6.87
CA LEU A 19 6.72 4.74 6.70
C LEU A 19 5.76 4.73 7.90
N GLU A 20 5.50 3.59 8.53
CA GLU A 20 4.65 3.50 9.74
C GLU A 20 5.27 4.29 10.91
N TRP A 21 6.58 4.16 11.12
CA TRP A 21 7.30 4.95 12.12
C TRP A 21 7.30 6.42 11.79
N LEU A 22 7.55 6.77 10.52
CA LEU A 22 7.53 8.15 10.07
C LEU A 22 6.13 8.77 10.23
N LEU A 23 5.08 8.02 9.94
CA LEU A 23 3.69 8.43 10.15
C LEU A 23 3.42 8.75 11.62
N LEU A 24 3.81 7.87 12.53
CA LEU A 24 3.69 8.10 13.98
C LEU A 24 4.47 9.35 14.41
N ILE A 25 5.69 9.53 13.92
CA ILE A 25 6.54 10.70 14.24
C ILE A 25 5.91 11.99 13.73
N LEU A 26 5.31 12.00 12.53
CA LEU A 26 4.64 13.19 12.00
C LEU A 26 3.42 13.60 12.83
N VAL A 27 2.61 12.63 13.25
CA VAL A 27 1.46 12.91 14.14
C VAL A 27 1.94 13.38 15.51
N LEU A 28 3.00 12.78 16.05
CA LEU A 28 3.62 13.22 17.31
C LEU A 28 4.16 14.66 17.19
N LEU A 29 4.81 14.99 16.08
CA LEU A 29 5.30 16.35 15.82
C LEU A 29 4.15 17.34 15.81
N TYR A 30 3.05 17.02 15.13
CA TYR A 30 1.84 17.85 15.13
C TYR A 30 1.29 18.05 16.54
N PHE A 31 1.25 16.99 17.36
CA PHE A 31 0.76 17.04 18.74
C PHE A 31 1.59 17.97 19.65
N VAL A 32 2.92 18.04 19.43
CA VAL A 32 3.82 18.86 20.26
C VAL A 32 3.80 20.34 19.84
N VAL A 33 3.34 20.67 18.64
CA VAL A 33 3.29 22.05 18.16
C VAL A 33 2.22 22.85 18.93
N PRO A 34 2.58 23.94 19.64
CA PRO A 34 1.65 24.69 20.50
C PRO A 34 0.48 25.36 19.77
N THR A 35 0.62 25.60 18.46
CA THR A 35 -0.39 26.24 17.61
C THR A 35 -1.30 25.22 16.91
N SER A 36 -1.17 23.93 17.22
CA SER A 36 -1.99 22.88 16.62
C SER A 36 -3.43 22.94 17.16
N ILE A 37 -4.39 22.67 16.29
CA ILE A 37 -5.80 22.61 16.64
C ILE A 37 -6.08 21.18 17.08
N ILE A 38 -6.04 20.94 18.39
CA ILE A 38 -6.33 19.62 18.97
C ILE A 38 -7.66 19.72 19.70
N THR A 39 -8.68 19.01 19.20
CA THR A 39 -10.02 18.99 19.80
C THR A 39 -10.05 18.08 21.03
N ASP A 40 -9.45 16.89 20.91
CA ASP A 40 -9.30 15.95 22.02
C ASP A 40 -7.86 15.41 22.10
N SER A 41 -7.11 15.95 23.06
CA SER A 41 -5.73 15.54 23.34
C SER A 41 -5.62 14.11 23.85
N TRP A 42 -6.63 13.63 24.59
CA TRP A 42 -6.63 12.28 25.13
C TRP A 42 -6.88 11.25 24.03
N GLY A 43 -7.89 11.49 23.18
CA GLY A 43 -8.19 10.66 22.02
C GLY A 43 -6.99 10.53 21.07
N LEU A 44 -6.29 11.63 20.80
CA LEU A 44 -5.10 11.62 19.95
C LEU A 44 -3.92 10.85 20.59
N THR A 45 -3.69 11.03 21.89
CA THR A 45 -2.65 10.28 22.64
C THR A 45 -2.93 8.79 22.63
N LEU A 46 -4.18 8.38 22.85
CA LEU A 46 -4.60 7.00 22.82
C LEU A 46 -4.37 6.38 21.44
N ALA A 47 -4.70 7.09 20.36
CA ALA A 47 -4.46 6.64 18.99
C ALA A 47 -2.97 6.37 18.72
N MET A 48 -2.09 7.27 19.16
CA MET A 48 -0.64 7.11 19.02
C MET A 48 -0.13 5.88 19.79
N ILE A 49 -0.61 5.65 21.02
CA ILE A 49 -0.21 4.48 21.82
C ILE A 49 -0.69 3.18 21.20
N ILE A 50 -1.95 3.12 20.74
CA ILE A 50 -2.52 1.95 20.07
C ILE A 50 -1.74 1.65 18.79
N TYR A 51 -1.48 2.66 17.98
CA TYR A 51 -0.75 2.50 16.73
C TYR A 51 0.72 2.09 16.94
N ALA A 52 1.41 2.68 17.91
CA ALA A 52 2.75 2.24 18.30
C ALA A 52 2.75 0.77 18.77
N SER A 53 1.77 0.38 19.58
CA SER A 53 1.61 -1.01 20.04
C SER A 53 1.36 -1.97 18.89
N PHE A 54 0.57 -1.55 17.89
CA PHE A 54 0.35 -2.30 16.66
C PHE A 54 1.66 -2.51 15.88
N ILE A 55 2.45 -1.45 15.65
CA ILE A 55 3.76 -1.53 14.97
C ILE A 55 4.68 -2.52 15.69
N PHE A 56 4.78 -2.41 17.02
CA PHE A 56 5.61 -3.33 17.81
C PHE A 56 5.11 -4.77 17.70
N SER A 57 3.81 -5.01 17.84
CA SER A 57 3.21 -6.34 17.75
C SER A 57 3.45 -6.97 16.38
N PHE A 58 3.13 -6.25 15.29
CA PHE A 58 3.30 -6.76 13.93
C PHE A 58 4.76 -6.97 13.54
N ARG A 59 5.69 -6.14 14.05
CA ARG A 59 7.12 -6.27 13.75
C ARG A 59 7.80 -7.39 14.54
N TYR A 60 7.49 -7.52 15.83
CA TYR A 60 8.18 -8.45 16.74
C TYR A 60 7.51 -9.82 16.84
N SER A 61 6.25 -9.92 16.41
CA SER A 61 5.57 -11.21 16.35
C SER A 61 6.14 -12.03 15.19
N LYS A 62 6.79 -13.15 15.50
CA LYS A 62 7.25 -14.14 14.50
C LYS A 62 6.11 -14.88 13.79
N LEU A 63 4.85 -14.45 13.94
CA LEU A 63 3.68 -15.12 13.38
C LEU A 63 3.63 -15.10 11.85
N PHE A 64 4.27 -14.12 11.20
CA PHE A 64 4.27 -13.95 9.75
C PHE A 64 5.69 -14.12 9.17
N THR A 65 6.21 -15.35 9.22
CA THR A 65 7.51 -15.69 8.62
C THR A 65 7.52 -15.62 7.08
N GLU A 66 6.36 -15.63 6.44
CA GLU A 66 6.22 -15.40 5.00
C GLU A 66 5.59 -14.03 4.74
N GLU A 67 6.30 -13.17 4.01
CA GLU A 67 5.78 -11.88 3.57
C GLU A 67 4.66 -12.14 2.55
N THR A 68 3.41 -11.86 2.94
CA THR A 68 2.23 -12.07 2.10
C THR A 68 1.57 -10.73 1.78
N HIS A 69 0.88 -10.65 0.64
CA HIS A 69 0.07 -9.49 0.28
C HIS A 69 -0.96 -9.11 1.34
N TRP A 70 -1.47 -10.09 2.11
CA TRP A 70 -2.40 -9.87 3.21
C TRP A 70 -1.78 -9.11 4.39
N LYS A 71 -0.50 -9.37 4.70
CA LYS A 71 0.20 -8.63 5.75
C LYS A 71 0.32 -7.15 5.37
N LEU A 72 0.75 -6.86 4.14
CA LEU A 72 0.86 -5.49 3.64
C LEU A 72 -0.50 -4.78 3.65
N ALA A 73 -1.59 -5.49 3.33
CA ALA A 73 -2.93 -4.93 3.40
C ALA A 73 -3.31 -4.54 4.84
N ILE A 74 -3.02 -5.39 5.82
CA ILE A 74 -3.35 -5.06 7.21
C ILE A 74 -2.55 -3.84 7.69
N GLU A 75 -1.29 -3.70 7.29
CA GLU A 75 -0.45 -2.53 7.58
C GLU A 75 -1.04 -1.24 6.96
N THR A 76 -1.48 -1.27 5.69
CA THR A 76 -2.12 -0.09 5.06
C THR A 76 -3.45 0.30 5.68
N TRP A 77 -4.26 -0.68 6.05
CA TRP A 77 -5.52 -0.44 6.74
C TRP A 77 -5.31 0.13 8.14
N ALA A 78 -4.29 -0.34 8.87
CA ALA A 78 -3.91 0.23 10.15
C ALA A 78 -3.48 1.70 10.01
N MET A 79 -2.68 2.04 8.99
CA MET A 79 -2.34 3.42 8.67
C MET A 79 -3.58 4.27 8.40
N PHE A 80 -4.51 3.78 7.57
CA PHE A 80 -5.76 4.47 7.27
C PHE A 80 -6.60 4.77 8.53
N VAL A 81 -6.80 3.76 9.39
CA VAL A 81 -7.58 3.91 10.63
C VAL A 81 -6.88 4.89 11.58
N PHE A 82 -5.57 4.80 11.73
CA PHE A 82 -4.79 5.70 12.57
C PHE A 82 -4.89 7.16 12.09
N ILE A 83 -4.71 7.41 10.78
CA ILE A 83 -4.85 8.76 10.21
C ILE A 83 -6.27 9.28 10.41
N THR A 84 -7.28 8.45 10.15
CA THR A 84 -8.69 8.85 10.34
C THR A 84 -8.98 9.28 11.77
N TRP A 85 -8.50 8.50 12.74
CA TRP A 85 -8.64 8.86 14.15
C TRP A 85 -7.86 10.13 14.48
N ALA A 86 -6.62 10.28 14.00
CA ALA A 86 -5.82 11.46 14.25
C ALA A 86 -6.44 12.73 13.67
N VAL A 87 -6.95 12.68 12.43
CA VAL A 87 -7.63 13.78 11.75
C VAL A 87 -8.91 14.18 12.50
N TYR A 88 -9.71 13.21 12.94
CA TYR A 88 -10.92 13.49 13.72
C TYR A 88 -10.64 14.24 15.02
N ASN A 89 -9.52 13.96 15.70
CA ASN A 89 -9.12 14.61 16.95
C ASN A 89 -8.27 15.89 16.76
N SER A 90 -8.01 16.31 15.51
CA SER A 90 -7.10 17.43 15.16
C SER A 90 -7.77 18.53 14.32
N GLY A 91 -9.09 18.66 14.42
CA GLY A 91 -9.84 19.70 13.70
C GLY A 91 -10.39 19.28 12.33
N GLY A 92 -10.38 17.98 11.98
CA GLY A 92 -11.12 17.48 10.81
C GLY A 92 -10.51 17.94 9.47
N ILE A 93 -11.32 18.56 8.61
CA ILE A 93 -10.87 18.98 7.26
C ILE A 93 -9.77 20.05 7.28
N GLU A 94 -9.76 20.92 8.29
CA GLU A 94 -8.74 21.97 8.39
C GLU A 94 -7.39 21.43 8.87
N SER A 95 -7.35 20.17 9.31
CA SER A 95 -6.14 19.54 9.82
C SER A 95 -5.12 19.29 8.70
N PRO A 96 -3.86 19.74 8.85
CA PRO A 96 -2.78 19.38 7.94
C PRO A 96 -2.52 17.87 7.86
N LEU A 97 -2.96 17.10 8.87
CA LEU A 97 -2.83 15.65 8.92
C LEU A 97 -3.62 14.94 7.82
N LEU A 98 -4.58 15.60 7.17
CA LEU A 98 -5.33 15.05 6.05
C LEU A 98 -4.41 14.66 4.88
N ASN A 99 -3.30 15.39 4.69
CA ASN A 99 -2.30 15.06 3.67
C ASN A 99 -1.60 13.71 3.91
N LEU A 100 -1.66 13.15 5.13
CA LEU A 100 -1.08 11.84 5.43
C LEU A 100 -1.83 10.71 4.71
N TYR A 101 -3.07 10.91 4.26
CA TYR A 101 -3.76 9.93 3.42
C TYR A 101 -3.07 9.70 2.07
N LEU A 102 -2.28 10.67 1.58
CA LEU A 102 -1.46 10.47 0.38
C LEU A 102 -0.48 9.31 0.58
N LEU A 103 0.05 9.14 1.79
CA LEU A 103 0.96 8.04 2.10
C LEU A 103 0.27 6.69 1.92
N VAL A 104 -0.95 6.54 2.44
CA VAL A 104 -1.75 5.31 2.30
C VAL A 104 -1.99 5.01 0.83
N ILE A 105 -2.45 6.00 0.06
CA ILE A 105 -2.74 5.86 -1.37
C ILE A 105 -1.48 5.45 -2.14
N ILE A 106 -0.34 6.10 -1.89
CA ILE A 106 0.92 5.81 -2.57
C ILE A 106 1.41 4.39 -2.26
N VAL A 107 1.43 4.02 -0.98
CA VAL A 107 1.86 2.68 -0.55
C VAL A 107 0.97 1.62 -1.16
N SER A 108 -0.34 1.82 -1.10
CA SER A 108 -1.33 0.92 -1.69
C SER A 108 -1.10 0.75 -3.19
N ALA A 109 -0.92 1.87 -3.91
CA ALA A 109 -0.77 1.88 -5.37
C ALA A 109 0.44 1.06 -5.81
N LEU A 110 1.52 1.13 -5.04
CA LEU A 110 2.77 0.45 -5.33
C LEU A 110 2.77 -1.03 -4.91
N THR A 111 1.99 -1.42 -3.89
CA THR A 111 2.16 -2.73 -3.22
C THR A 111 0.97 -3.68 -3.33
N LEU A 112 -0.26 -3.15 -3.35
CA LEU A 112 -1.48 -3.92 -3.11
C LEU A 112 -2.30 -4.17 -4.38
N GLY A 113 -2.00 -3.46 -5.47
CA GLY A 113 -2.65 -3.60 -6.77
C GLY A 113 -3.88 -2.71 -6.93
N LYS A 114 -4.44 -2.68 -8.15
CA LYS A 114 -5.48 -1.69 -8.53
C LYS A 114 -6.81 -1.79 -7.77
N LEU A 115 -7.21 -2.99 -7.36
CA LEU A 115 -8.55 -3.19 -6.77
C LEU A 115 -8.57 -2.75 -5.30
N THR A 116 -7.56 -3.12 -4.54
CA THR A 116 -7.37 -2.73 -3.13
C THR A 116 -7.14 -1.22 -3.00
N THR A 117 -6.36 -0.62 -3.90
CA THR A 117 -6.16 0.84 -3.92
C THR A 117 -7.43 1.60 -4.16
N LEU A 118 -8.27 1.10 -5.07
CA LEU A 118 -9.57 1.69 -5.35
C LEU A 118 -10.49 1.62 -4.13
N LEU A 119 -10.46 0.51 -3.37
CA LEU A 119 -11.22 0.38 -2.13
C LEU A 119 -10.75 1.38 -1.07
N GLU A 120 -9.44 1.50 -0.85
CA GLU A 120 -8.88 2.46 0.11
C GLU A 120 -9.17 3.90 -0.32
N PHE A 121 -9.05 4.21 -1.61
CA PHE A 121 -9.39 5.53 -2.14
C PHE A 121 -10.87 5.88 -1.90
N ILE A 122 -11.78 4.93 -2.14
CA ILE A 122 -13.21 5.13 -1.86
C ILE A 122 -13.44 5.37 -0.38
N MET A 123 -12.77 4.63 0.52
CA MET A 123 -12.87 4.86 1.96
C MET A 123 -12.35 6.24 2.37
N ILE A 124 -11.18 6.64 1.88
CA ILE A 124 -10.61 7.97 2.14
C ILE A 124 -11.56 9.06 1.64
N THR A 125 -12.14 8.87 0.46
CA THR A 125 -13.15 9.79 -0.10
C THR A 125 -14.38 9.87 0.82
N ALA A 126 -14.90 8.73 1.29
CA ALA A 126 -16.04 8.70 2.18
C ALA A 126 -15.76 9.40 3.52
N VAL A 127 -14.57 9.17 4.10
CA VAL A 127 -14.13 9.86 5.32
C VAL A 127 -13.97 11.36 5.07
N TYR A 128 -13.41 11.75 3.92
CA TYR A 128 -13.24 13.15 3.55
C TYR A 128 -14.60 13.89 3.49
N PHE A 129 -15.59 13.31 2.81
CA PHE A 129 -16.94 13.88 2.76
C PHE A 129 -17.63 13.89 4.13
N TYR A 130 -17.41 12.85 4.94
CA TYR A 130 -17.95 12.78 6.30
C TYR A 130 -17.38 13.90 7.19
N LEU A 131 -16.05 14.10 7.17
CA LEU A 131 -15.39 15.15 7.94
C LEU A 131 -15.71 16.56 7.44
N GLY A 132 -16.04 16.71 6.15
CA GLY A 132 -16.45 17.97 5.56
C GLY A 132 -17.88 18.38 5.85
N ARG A 133 -18.68 17.51 6.47
CA ARG A 133 -20.03 17.90 6.86
C ARG A 133 -19.94 18.95 7.97
N SER A 134 -20.17 20.21 7.61
CA SER A 134 -20.32 21.30 8.56
C SER A 134 -21.49 21.00 9.51
N GLU A 135 -21.25 21.06 10.82
CA GLU A 135 -22.26 20.84 11.87
C GLU A 135 -23.40 21.88 11.82
N ASN A 136 -23.18 23.02 11.15
CA ASN A 136 -24.09 24.16 11.15
C ASN A 136 -25.07 24.21 9.96
N THR A 137 -25.05 23.23 9.06
CA THR A 137 -25.80 23.34 7.80
C THR A 137 -26.82 22.21 7.66
N GLU A 138 -28.09 22.49 7.96
CA GLU A 138 -29.22 21.58 7.69
C GLU A 138 -29.53 21.43 6.18
N SER A 139 -28.91 22.24 5.31
CA SER A 139 -29.10 22.14 3.86
C SER A 139 -28.08 21.20 3.20
N ILE A 140 -28.57 20.41 2.25
CA ILE A 140 -27.80 19.65 1.26
C ILE A 140 -26.71 20.57 0.68
N TYR A 141 -25.44 20.14 0.73
CA TYR A 141 -24.22 20.87 0.34
C TYR A 141 -24.48 21.98 -0.70
N SER A 142 -24.24 23.24 -0.33
CA SER A 142 -24.27 24.34 -1.28
C SER A 142 -23.24 24.10 -2.39
N ILE A 143 -23.53 24.55 -3.62
CA ILE A 143 -22.62 24.41 -4.77
C ILE A 143 -21.23 25.01 -4.45
N THR A 144 -21.20 26.07 -3.64
CA THR A 144 -19.94 26.72 -3.22
C THR A 144 -19.13 25.86 -2.25
N GLU A 145 -19.77 25.28 -1.23
CA GLU A 145 -19.11 24.39 -0.25
C GLU A 145 -18.57 23.12 -0.93
N PHE A 146 -19.33 22.57 -1.88
CA PHE A 146 -18.88 21.46 -2.71
C PHE A 146 -17.67 21.84 -3.55
N GLY A 147 -17.67 23.03 -4.15
CA GLY A 147 -16.54 23.55 -4.93
C GLY A 147 -15.27 23.67 -4.09
N GLU A 148 -15.36 24.21 -2.87
CA GLU A 148 -14.22 24.35 -1.95
C GLU A 148 -13.67 22.98 -1.51
N MET A 149 -14.56 22.03 -1.18
CA MET A 149 -14.14 20.66 -0.87
C MET A 149 -13.43 19.98 -2.04
N MET A 150 -13.91 20.18 -3.27
CA MET A 150 -13.30 19.61 -4.46
C MET A 150 -11.93 20.22 -4.76
N ILE A 151 -11.72 21.51 -4.50
CA ILE A 151 -10.42 22.16 -4.65
C ILE A 151 -9.39 21.52 -3.70
N LEU A 152 -9.76 21.27 -2.45
CA LEU A 152 -8.89 20.63 -1.47
C LEU A 152 -8.71 19.12 -1.72
N PHE A 153 -9.71 18.45 -2.30
CA PHE A 153 -9.66 17.03 -2.64
C PHE A 153 -8.90 16.73 -3.95
N ALA A 154 -8.89 17.66 -4.89
CA ALA A 154 -8.29 17.48 -6.22
C ALA A 154 -6.81 17.04 -6.19
N PRO A 155 -5.93 17.57 -5.32
CA PRO A 155 -4.55 17.08 -5.19
C PRO A 155 -4.48 15.61 -4.78
N ILE A 156 -5.35 15.16 -3.86
CA ILE A 156 -5.40 13.76 -3.40
C ILE A 156 -5.80 12.85 -4.54
N LEU A 157 -6.83 13.24 -5.30
CA LEU A 157 -7.28 12.51 -6.49
C LEU A 157 -6.19 12.45 -7.56
N LEU A 158 -5.51 13.57 -7.83
CA LEU A 158 -4.45 13.65 -8.82
C LEU A 158 -3.26 12.75 -8.44
N VAL A 159 -2.80 12.84 -7.19
CA VAL A 159 -1.69 12.00 -6.71
C VAL A 159 -2.08 10.52 -6.80
N GLY A 160 -3.27 10.15 -6.33
CA GLY A 160 -3.73 8.76 -6.43
C GLY A 160 -3.80 8.24 -7.86
N TYR A 161 -4.30 9.05 -8.80
CA TYR A 161 -4.35 8.71 -10.21
C TYR A 161 -2.95 8.52 -10.80
N VAL A 162 -2.07 9.52 -10.62
CA VAL A 162 -0.71 9.49 -11.18
C VAL A 162 0.09 8.34 -10.58
N THR A 163 0.05 8.13 -9.26
CA THR A 163 0.78 7.03 -8.64
C THR A 163 0.27 5.68 -9.10
N THR A 164 -1.05 5.51 -9.28
CA THR A 164 -1.61 4.25 -9.81
C THR A 164 -1.17 4.01 -11.26
N LEU A 165 -1.12 5.07 -12.09
CA LEU A 165 -0.64 4.99 -13.46
C LEU A 165 0.84 4.62 -13.52
N LEU A 166 1.68 5.32 -12.75
CA LEU A 166 3.11 5.02 -12.66
C LEU A 166 3.39 3.61 -12.12
N ALA A 167 2.62 3.17 -11.11
CA ALA A 167 2.74 1.82 -10.57
C ALA A 167 2.41 0.76 -11.65
N ALA A 168 1.38 0.98 -12.46
CA ALA A 168 1.03 0.10 -13.55
C ALA A 168 2.13 0.06 -14.63
N ASP A 169 2.68 1.21 -15.02
CA ASP A 169 3.77 1.30 -16.00
C ASP A 169 5.05 0.59 -15.53
N VAL A 170 5.43 0.78 -14.26
CA VAL A 170 6.58 0.10 -13.65
C VAL A 170 6.38 -1.42 -13.63
N GLN A 171 5.17 -1.87 -13.28
CA GLN A 171 4.86 -3.30 -13.28
C GLN A 171 4.89 -3.89 -14.69
N TYR A 172 4.35 -3.17 -15.69
CA TYR A 172 4.34 -3.59 -17.09
C TYR A 172 5.76 -3.67 -17.66
N ALA A 173 6.55 -2.59 -17.54
CA ALA A 173 7.93 -2.55 -18.04
C ALA A 173 8.79 -3.66 -17.42
N ARG A 174 8.57 -3.95 -16.13
CA ARG A 174 9.25 -5.05 -15.46
C ARG A 174 8.84 -6.42 -16.01
N GLN A 175 7.55 -6.66 -16.25
CA GLN A 175 7.09 -7.92 -16.83
C GLN A 175 7.69 -8.15 -18.22
N GLU A 176 7.77 -7.10 -19.03
CA GLU A 176 8.41 -7.13 -20.35
C GLU A 176 9.90 -7.46 -20.26
N LEU A 177 10.65 -6.81 -19.34
CA LEU A 177 12.06 -7.13 -19.08
C LEU A 177 12.27 -8.58 -18.65
N VAL A 178 11.37 -9.12 -17.81
CA VAL A 178 11.43 -10.53 -17.40
C VAL A 178 11.21 -11.45 -18.59
N MET A 179 10.24 -11.14 -19.47
CA MET A 179 10.02 -11.94 -20.68
C MET A 179 11.24 -11.93 -21.61
N LEU A 180 11.79 -10.76 -21.91
CA LEU A 180 12.99 -10.63 -22.74
C LEU A 180 14.20 -11.36 -22.12
N SER A 181 14.34 -11.30 -20.80
CA SER A 181 15.42 -12.00 -20.09
C SER A 181 15.22 -13.51 -19.95
N ASP A 182 14.01 -14.04 -20.13
CA ASP A 182 13.71 -15.48 -20.02
C ASP A 182 13.66 -16.18 -21.40
N THR A 183 13.57 -15.42 -22.49
CA THR A 183 13.61 -15.93 -23.86
C THR A 183 15.00 -15.80 -24.49
N ASP A 184 15.33 -16.72 -25.39
CA ASP A 184 16.49 -16.63 -26.28
C ASP A 184 16.11 -15.79 -27.51
N GLU A 185 16.88 -14.75 -27.81
CA GLU A 185 16.57 -13.78 -28.88
C GLU A 185 16.52 -14.42 -30.27
N LEU A 186 17.28 -15.50 -30.50
CA LEU A 186 17.40 -16.12 -31.82
C LEU A 186 16.24 -17.09 -32.12
N THR A 187 15.72 -17.75 -31.08
CA THR A 187 14.73 -18.84 -31.23
C THR A 187 13.35 -18.50 -30.64
N GLY A 188 13.23 -17.47 -29.81
CA GLY A 188 12.02 -17.15 -29.05
C GLY A 188 11.65 -18.21 -27.99
N LEU A 189 12.45 -19.27 -27.85
CA LEU A 189 12.27 -20.32 -26.85
C LEU A 189 12.79 -19.84 -25.50
N LYS A 190 12.40 -20.54 -24.41
CA LYS A 190 12.98 -20.28 -23.09
C LYS A 190 14.49 -20.47 -23.14
N ASN A 191 15.23 -19.49 -22.67
CA ASN A 191 16.68 -19.60 -22.59
C ASN A 191 17.10 -20.64 -21.54
N ARG A 192 18.39 -20.98 -21.54
CA ARG A 192 18.95 -22.00 -20.65
C ARG A 192 18.65 -21.73 -19.16
N ARG A 193 18.62 -20.46 -18.73
CA ARG A 193 18.35 -20.08 -17.34
C ARG A 193 16.90 -20.34 -16.97
N ALA A 194 15.96 -19.91 -17.82
CA ALA A 194 14.54 -20.14 -17.65
C ALA A 194 14.20 -21.64 -17.68
N PHE A 195 14.77 -22.41 -18.61
CA PHE A 195 14.61 -23.87 -18.69
C PHE A 195 15.06 -24.57 -17.40
N LYS A 196 16.26 -24.25 -16.88
CA LYS A 196 16.79 -24.86 -15.66
C LYS A 196 15.93 -24.56 -14.42
N SER A 197 15.37 -23.35 -14.35
CA SER A 197 14.45 -22.92 -13.29
C SER A 197 13.15 -23.74 -13.32
N GLU A 198 12.53 -23.88 -14.49
CA GLU A 198 11.30 -24.67 -14.66
C GLU A 198 11.53 -26.15 -14.38
N LEU A 199 12.63 -26.71 -14.89
CA LEU A 199 12.99 -28.10 -14.64
C LEU A 199 13.13 -28.38 -13.14
N SER A 200 13.75 -27.47 -12.39
CA SER A 200 13.89 -27.59 -10.94
C SER A 200 12.54 -27.57 -10.20
N ASN A 201 11.60 -26.76 -10.67
CA ASN A 201 10.24 -26.73 -10.12
C ASN A 201 9.48 -28.02 -10.42
N GLU A 202 9.63 -28.55 -11.63
CA GLU A 202 8.94 -29.78 -12.04
C GLU A 202 9.51 -31.02 -11.35
N VAL A 203 10.82 -31.08 -11.11
CA VAL A 203 11.44 -32.10 -10.24
C VAL A 203 10.84 -32.07 -8.83
N LYS A 204 10.68 -30.88 -8.22
CA LYS A 204 10.07 -30.74 -6.90
C LYS A 204 8.60 -31.20 -6.89
N LYS A 205 7.82 -30.86 -7.93
CA LYS A 205 6.43 -31.32 -8.07
C LYS A 205 6.35 -32.84 -8.27
N SER A 206 7.21 -33.40 -9.12
CA SER A 206 7.33 -34.84 -9.36
C SER A 206 7.62 -35.58 -8.06
N MET A 207 8.56 -35.11 -7.25
CA MET A 207 8.86 -35.67 -5.92
C MET A 207 7.66 -35.57 -4.95
N ARG A 208 6.96 -34.43 -4.94
CA ARG A 208 5.81 -34.20 -4.03
C ARG A 208 4.59 -35.05 -4.40
N TYR A 209 4.30 -35.19 -5.69
CA TYR A 209 3.10 -35.85 -6.20
C TYR A 209 3.36 -37.25 -6.78
N LYS A 210 4.60 -37.74 -6.71
CA LYS A 210 5.06 -39.01 -7.30
C LYS A 210 4.65 -39.20 -8.76
N ARG A 211 4.71 -38.12 -9.55
CA ARG A 211 4.38 -38.15 -10.99
C ARG A 211 5.63 -38.33 -11.83
N PRO A 212 5.73 -39.32 -12.73
CA PRO A 212 6.86 -39.45 -13.64
C PRO A 212 6.85 -38.32 -14.66
N PHE A 213 8.04 -37.84 -15.04
CA PHE A 213 8.24 -36.91 -16.15
C PHE A 213 9.51 -37.28 -16.91
N SER A 214 9.62 -36.83 -18.15
CA SER A 214 10.75 -37.11 -19.04
C SER A 214 11.35 -35.81 -19.57
N ILE A 215 12.65 -35.83 -19.88
CA ILE A 215 13.36 -34.71 -20.53
C ILE A 215 13.86 -35.23 -21.87
N MET A 216 13.63 -34.46 -22.94
CA MET A 216 14.17 -34.73 -24.27
C MET A 216 15.15 -33.62 -24.62
N MET A 217 16.38 -34.00 -24.97
CA MET A 217 17.40 -33.09 -25.47
C MET A 217 17.59 -33.40 -26.94
N LEU A 218 17.39 -32.41 -27.79
CA LEU A 218 17.59 -32.48 -29.23
C LEU A 218 18.84 -31.65 -29.54
N ASP A 219 19.77 -32.25 -30.27
CA ASP A 219 20.96 -31.56 -30.82
C ASP A 219 20.90 -31.72 -32.34
N ALA A 220 21.31 -30.69 -33.08
CA ALA A 220 21.19 -30.61 -34.54
C ALA A 220 22.53 -30.90 -35.24
#